data_AF-A0A0K3B4H0-F1
#
_entry.id   AF-A0A0K3B4H0-F1
#
_cell.length_a   1.000
_cell.length_b   1.000
_cell.length_c   1.000
_cell.angle_alpha   90.00
_cell.angle_beta   90.00
_cell.angle_gamma   90.00
#
_symmetry.space_group_name_H-M   'P 1'
#
loop_
_entity.id
_entity.type
_entity.pdbx_description
1 polymer ?
#
loop_
_entity_poly.entity_id
_entity_poly.type
_entity_poly.pdbx_seq_one_letter_code
_entity_poly.pdbx_strand_id
1 'polypeptide(L)'
;MNVMRIKSLKMVTVGFAVAAGALLSACSGQNAAAPSDPVNAVPQEQAQQMRAGDDVANRSGNTSPAPAHRQGEEGTGSGGVKVDNPDRKFPNTSRIAVLVGYNEQAGMVEFRLQRWVPGGAAEKHLDDVPGDIGTHRLPLADAATVRSALSICPTDQPVVDNEGYGAEKCSRQRLVTTLREGNSVNAKIDVDGADRIARVAEIYTP
;
A
#
# COMPACT_ATOMS: atom_id res chain seq x y z
N MET A 1 24.95 24.02 -43.44
CA MET A 1 26.05 23.36 -42.71
C MET A 1 26.01 23.84 -41.27
N ASN A 2 25.37 23.08 -40.36
CA ASN A 2 25.28 23.44 -38.95
C ASN A 2 26.38 22.70 -38.17
N VAL A 3 27.33 23.47 -37.64
CA VAL A 3 28.46 22.97 -36.83
C VAL A 3 27.98 22.85 -35.37
N MET A 4 27.83 21.63 -34.88
CA MET A 4 27.49 21.37 -33.49
C MET A 4 28.79 21.33 -32.65
N ARG A 5 28.99 22.34 -31.81
CA ARG A 5 30.10 22.39 -30.85
C ARG A 5 29.75 21.56 -29.61
N ILE A 6 30.39 20.40 -29.48
CA ILE A 6 30.33 19.55 -28.29
C ILE A 6 31.13 20.26 -27.18
N LYS A 7 30.46 20.67 -26.10
CA LYS A 7 31.11 21.22 -24.91
C LYS A 7 31.52 20.08 -23.98
N SER A 8 32.82 19.94 -23.74
CA SER A 8 33.40 19.00 -22.79
C SER A 8 32.88 19.25 -21.37
N LEU A 9 32.34 18.21 -20.73
CA LEU A 9 32.08 18.20 -19.29
C LEU A 9 33.39 17.90 -18.55
N LYS A 10 33.76 18.76 -17.59
CA LYS A 10 34.83 18.50 -16.64
C LYS A 10 34.30 17.56 -15.56
N MET A 11 34.88 16.36 -15.50
CA MET A 11 34.65 15.37 -14.44
C MET A 11 35.36 15.86 -13.17
N VAL A 12 34.61 16.10 -12.09
CA VAL A 12 35.16 16.43 -10.77
C VAL A 12 35.07 15.17 -9.92
N THR A 13 36.21 14.53 -9.71
CA THR A 13 36.37 13.37 -8.83
C THR A 13 36.49 13.87 -7.38
N VAL A 14 35.47 13.63 -6.57
CA VAL A 14 35.55 13.88 -5.11
C VAL A 14 35.97 12.57 -4.45
N GLY A 15 37.20 12.55 -3.92
CA GLY A 15 37.73 11.41 -3.17
C GLY A 15 37.10 11.34 -1.78
N PHE A 16 36.48 10.20 -1.46
CA PHE A 16 36.06 9.87 -0.10
C PHE A 16 37.08 8.93 0.54
N ALA A 17 37.56 9.31 1.72
CA ALA A 17 38.45 8.49 2.54
C ALA A 17 37.65 7.39 3.24
N VAL A 18 38.09 6.14 3.10
CA VAL A 18 37.52 4.98 3.80
C VAL A 18 38.27 4.79 5.12
N ALA A 19 37.59 4.99 6.25
CA ALA A 19 38.09 4.59 7.55
C ALA A 19 37.79 3.10 7.77
N ALA A 20 38.84 2.28 7.85
CA ALA A 20 38.73 0.86 8.17
C ALA A 20 38.47 0.68 9.68
N GLY A 21 37.22 0.36 10.03
CA GLY A 21 36.86 -0.13 11.36
C GLY A 21 36.89 -1.65 11.38
N ALA A 22 37.88 -2.24 12.04
CA ALA A 22 37.90 -3.66 12.35
C ALA A 22 37.12 -3.89 13.66
N LEU A 23 36.03 -4.66 13.58
CA LEU A 23 35.41 -5.28 14.77
C LEU A 23 35.55 -6.80 14.63
N LEU A 24 36.58 -7.33 15.28
CA LEU A 24 36.70 -8.73 15.65
C LEU A 24 35.76 -8.98 16.84
N SER A 25 34.69 -9.73 16.64
CA SER A 25 34.03 -10.43 17.75
C SER A 25 33.63 -11.82 17.31
N ALA A 26 34.50 -12.77 17.66
CA ALA A 26 34.21 -14.18 17.67
C ALA A 26 33.39 -14.50 18.93
N CYS A 27 32.23 -15.13 18.76
CA CYS A 27 31.66 -16.00 19.78
C CYS A 27 31.25 -17.31 19.11
N SER A 28 32.08 -18.33 19.34
CA SER A 28 31.84 -19.75 19.08
C SER A 28 30.80 -20.36 20.04
N GLY A 29 30.22 -21.49 19.63
CA GLY A 29 29.54 -22.46 20.51
C GLY A 29 28.08 -22.72 20.10
N GLN A 30 27.78 -23.60 19.15
CA GLN A 30 27.76 -25.07 19.21
C GLN A 30 26.70 -25.64 20.17
N ASN A 31 25.70 -26.34 19.62
CA ASN A 31 25.21 -27.63 20.12
C ASN A 31 24.28 -28.32 19.11
N ALA A 32 24.51 -29.62 18.98
CA ALA A 32 23.87 -30.56 18.08
C ALA A 32 22.49 -31.04 18.56
N ALA A 33 21.63 -31.45 17.63
CA ALA A 33 20.83 -32.69 17.72
C ALA A 33 19.99 -32.88 16.43
N ALA A 34 20.35 -33.89 15.64
CA ALA A 34 19.39 -34.76 14.94
C ALA A 34 19.29 -36.04 15.80
N PRO A 35 18.19 -36.83 15.82
CA PRO A 35 17.68 -37.47 14.59
C PRO A 35 16.17 -37.84 14.52
N SER A 36 15.79 -38.31 13.31
CA SER A 36 14.77 -39.32 12.94
C SER A 36 13.28 -38.97 12.78
N ASP A 37 12.82 -39.05 11.52
CA ASP A 37 11.49 -39.54 11.05
C ASP A 37 11.17 -40.96 11.57
N PRO A 38 9.97 -41.59 11.39
CA PRO A 38 8.78 -41.27 10.56
C PRO A 38 7.49 -41.22 11.45
N VAL A 39 6.22 -41.03 11.04
CA VAL A 39 5.36 -41.80 10.13
C VAL A 39 3.97 -41.13 10.04
N ASN A 40 3.34 -41.25 8.87
CA ASN A 40 1.92 -41.54 8.60
C ASN A 40 0.75 -40.63 9.03
N ALA A 41 -0.07 -40.40 8.00
CA ALA A 41 -1.53 -40.53 7.95
C ALA A 41 -2.44 -39.34 8.32
N VAL A 42 -3.13 -38.87 7.27
CA VAL A 42 -4.38 -38.11 7.23
C VAL A 42 -5.50 -38.93 7.92
N PRO A 43 -6.43 -38.28 8.65
CA PRO A 43 -7.81 -38.24 8.15
C PRO A 43 -8.46 -36.84 8.22
N GLN A 44 -9.28 -36.56 7.20
CA GLN A 44 -10.34 -35.54 7.21
C GLN A 44 -11.34 -35.81 8.32
N GLU A 45 -11.75 -34.79 9.07
CA GLU A 45 -13.11 -34.66 9.58
C GLU A 45 -13.41 -33.19 9.93
N GLN A 46 -13.98 -32.47 8.97
CA GLN A 46 -14.64 -31.19 9.24
C GLN A 46 -16.08 -31.49 9.63
N ALA A 47 -16.34 -31.43 10.94
CA ALA A 47 -17.69 -31.36 11.48
C ALA A 47 -18.28 -29.98 11.14
N GLN A 48 -19.09 -29.90 10.07
CA GLN A 48 -20.07 -28.83 9.87
C GLN A 48 -21.45 -29.35 10.29
N GLN A 49 -21.73 -29.25 11.60
CA GLN A 49 -23.09 -29.27 12.13
C GLN A 49 -23.35 -27.89 12.74
N MET A 50 -24.00 -27.00 11.99
CA MET A 50 -24.94 -25.99 12.51
C MET A 50 -25.82 -25.53 11.34
N ARG A 51 -26.98 -26.18 11.17
CA ARG A 51 -28.12 -25.68 10.40
C ARG A 51 -29.32 -25.59 11.34
N ALA A 52 -29.66 -24.37 11.69
CA ALA A 52 -30.98 -23.92 12.14
C ALA A 52 -31.14 -22.55 11.44
N GLY A 53 -32.19 -22.21 10.70
CA GLY A 53 -33.56 -22.69 10.75
C GLY A 53 -34.40 -21.49 11.18
N ASP A 54 -34.73 -20.59 10.25
CA ASP A 54 -35.67 -19.49 10.48
C ASP A 54 -36.46 -19.20 9.19
N ASP A 55 -37.51 -19.99 9.02
CA ASP A 55 -38.68 -19.66 8.21
C ASP A 55 -39.76 -19.11 9.17
N VAL A 56 -40.00 -17.81 9.16
CA VAL A 56 -41.30 -17.24 9.60
C VAL A 56 -41.70 -16.14 8.64
N ALA A 57 -42.59 -16.52 7.72
CA ALA A 57 -43.55 -15.60 7.15
C ALA A 57 -44.76 -15.54 8.08
N ASN A 58 -45.19 -14.34 8.52
CA ASN A 58 -46.62 -14.05 8.49
C ASN A 58 -46.93 -12.55 8.37
N ARG A 59 -47.88 -12.30 7.49
CA ARG A 59 -48.56 -11.06 7.17
C ARG A 59 -49.41 -10.57 8.34
N SER A 60 -49.46 -9.26 8.51
CA SER A 60 -50.65 -8.48 8.91
C SER A 60 -50.28 -7.01 8.67
N GLY A 61 -51.01 -6.13 8.00
CA GLY A 61 -52.35 -6.07 7.45
C GLY A 61 -52.58 -4.60 7.04
N ASN A 62 -53.38 -4.40 5.99
CA ASN A 62 -53.97 -3.14 5.48
C ASN A 62 -54.15 -2.03 6.55
N THR A 63 -54.14 -0.72 6.28
CA THR A 63 -55.01 0.03 5.34
C THR A 63 -54.64 1.51 5.46
N SER A 64 -54.62 2.28 4.36
CA SER A 64 -54.77 3.75 4.43
C SER A 64 -56.21 4.08 4.82
N PRO A 65 -56.45 5.21 5.52
CA PRO A 65 -57.00 6.35 4.78
C PRO A 65 -56.49 7.73 5.30
N ALA A 66 -56.37 8.70 4.39
CA ALA A 66 -56.51 10.13 4.70
C ALA A 66 -58.00 10.43 5.03
N PRO A 67 -58.42 11.55 5.68
CA PRO A 67 -57.84 12.90 5.60
C PRO A 67 -57.95 13.79 6.88
N ALA A 68 -57.61 15.08 6.71
CA ALA A 68 -57.99 16.29 7.47
C ALA A 68 -57.01 16.88 8.51
N HIS A 69 -56.30 17.91 8.04
CA HIS A 69 -55.98 19.20 8.68
C HIS A 69 -56.12 19.34 10.21
N ARG A 70 -55.00 19.57 10.91
CA ARG A 70 -54.88 20.51 12.03
C ARG A 70 -53.45 21.04 12.13
N GLN A 71 -53.33 22.37 12.14
CA GLN A 71 -52.13 23.12 12.47
C GLN A 71 -51.81 22.95 13.96
N GLY A 72 -50.52 22.89 14.29
CA GLY A 72 -50.05 23.03 15.68
C GLY A 72 -48.78 22.24 15.97
N GLU A 73 -47.71 22.99 16.25
CA GLU A 73 -46.58 22.64 17.12
C GLU A 73 -45.40 21.82 16.54
N GLU A 74 -44.34 22.59 16.25
CA GLU A 74 -42.94 22.33 16.59
C GLU A 74 -42.39 20.94 16.26
N GLY A 75 -42.20 20.70 14.97
CA GLY A 75 -41.28 19.68 14.49
C GLY A 75 -39.83 20.10 14.73
N THR A 76 -39.22 19.61 15.82
CA THR A 76 -37.77 19.43 15.95
C THR A 76 -37.29 18.62 14.75
N GLY A 77 -36.94 19.31 13.67
CA GLY A 77 -36.37 18.74 12.47
C GLY A 77 -34.97 18.25 12.75
N SER A 78 -34.85 17.05 13.31
CA SER A 78 -33.68 16.20 13.21
C SER A 78 -33.47 15.80 11.74
N GLY A 79 -33.16 16.79 10.90
CA GLY A 79 -32.63 16.62 9.56
C GLY A 79 -31.16 16.27 9.67
N GLY A 80 -30.87 15.11 10.26
CA GLY A 80 -29.58 14.49 10.09
C GLY A 80 -29.47 14.14 8.61
N VAL A 81 -28.86 15.03 7.83
CA VAL A 81 -28.31 14.66 6.53
C VAL A 81 -27.38 13.51 6.83
N LYS A 82 -27.81 12.28 6.54
CA LYS A 82 -26.86 11.20 6.31
C LYS A 82 -26.04 11.72 5.15
N VAL A 83 -24.84 12.22 5.47
CA VAL A 83 -23.81 12.42 4.47
C VAL A 83 -23.51 11.00 4.02
N ASP A 84 -24.19 10.59 2.95
CA ASP A 84 -23.91 9.35 2.28
C ASP A 84 -22.41 9.33 2.04
N ASN A 85 -21.81 8.26 2.57
CA ASN A 85 -20.42 7.84 2.50
C ASN A 85 -19.53 8.76 1.62
N PRO A 86 -18.54 9.48 2.18
CA PRO A 86 -17.71 10.41 1.40
C PRO A 86 -17.22 9.71 0.14
N ASP A 87 -17.35 10.38 -1.02
CA ASP A 87 -17.03 9.82 -2.34
C ASP A 87 -15.66 9.12 -2.31
N ARG A 88 -15.69 7.79 -2.17
CA ARG A 88 -14.50 6.96 -2.06
C ARG A 88 -13.90 6.82 -3.44
N LYS A 89 -12.68 7.29 -3.61
CA LYS A 89 -12.00 7.36 -4.91
C LYS A 89 -11.26 6.08 -5.26
N PHE A 90 -10.78 5.33 -4.27
CA PHE A 90 -9.94 4.15 -4.48
C PHE A 90 -10.36 2.88 -3.72
N PRO A 91 -11.65 2.60 -3.45
CA PRO A 91 -12.02 1.54 -2.53
C PRO A 91 -11.70 0.16 -3.11
N ASN A 92 -10.98 -0.67 -2.34
CA ASN A 92 -10.61 -2.04 -2.71
C ASN A 92 -9.84 -2.13 -4.05
N THR A 93 -8.87 -1.25 -4.26
CA THR A 93 -8.09 -1.20 -5.51
C THR A 93 -6.62 -1.50 -5.30
N SER A 94 -6.01 -2.12 -6.32
CA SER A 94 -4.55 -2.17 -6.46
C SER A 94 -4.12 -1.18 -7.54
N ARG A 95 -3.07 -0.39 -7.28
CA ARG A 95 -2.55 0.63 -8.20
C ARG A 95 -1.02 0.60 -8.20
N ILE A 96 -0.44 0.95 -9.34
CA ILE A 96 0.96 1.33 -9.40
C ILE A 96 1.02 2.85 -9.24
N ALA A 97 1.92 3.32 -8.40
CA ALA A 97 2.04 4.72 -8.08
C ALA A 97 3.49 5.08 -7.75
N VAL A 98 3.82 6.36 -7.92
CA VAL A 98 4.97 6.95 -7.24
C VAL A 98 4.47 7.64 -5.98
N LEU A 99 4.95 7.21 -4.83
CA LEU A 99 4.74 7.90 -3.56
C LEU A 99 5.71 9.07 -3.51
N VAL A 100 5.19 10.29 -3.41
CA VAL A 100 5.96 11.53 -3.59
C VAL A 100 6.14 12.32 -2.29
N GLY A 101 5.42 11.97 -1.23
CA GLY A 101 5.53 12.67 0.05
C GLY A 101 4.59 12.16 1.13
N TYR A 102 4.71 12.76 2.31
CA TYR A 102 3.81 12.53 3.45
C TYR A 102 3.38 13.87 4.02
N ASN A 103 2.07 14.14 3.99
CA ASN A 103 1.49 15.32 4.60
C ASN A 103 1.27 15.07 6.09
N GLU A 104 2.11 15.67 6.95
CA GLU A 104 2.04 15.47 8.40
C GLU A 104 0.75 16.02 9.03
N GLN A 105 0.22 17.13 8.50
CA GLN A 105 -0.98 17.77 9.04
C GLN A 105 -2.22 16.90 8.83
N ALA A 106 -2.31 16.26 7.67
CA ALA A 106 -3.42 15.38 7.30
C ALA A 106 -3.18 13.91 7.66
N GLY A 107 -1.94 13.52 7.97
CA GLY A 107 -1.55 12.12 8.16
C GLY A 107 -1.66 11.27 6.89
N MET A 108 -1.48 11.88 5.71
CA MET A 108 -1.74 11.24 4.41
C MET A 108 -0.47 11.08 3.58
N VAL A 109 -0.36 9.93 2.91
CA VAL A 109 0.64 9.70 1.86
C VAL A 109 0.17 10.40 0.59
N GLU A 110 1.08 11.15 -0.02
CA GLU A 110 0.87 11.80 -1.31
C GLU A 110 1.44 10.91 -2.42
N PHE A 111 0.69 10.68 -3.49
CA PHE A 111 1.12 9.81 -4.59
C PHE A 111 0.54 10.23 -5.93
N ARG A 112 1.20 9.83 -7.02
CA ARG A 112 0.69 9.95 -8.39
C ARG A 112 0.54 8.58 -9.01
N LEU A 113 -0.53 8.36 -9.77
CA LEU A 113 -0.77 7.08 -10.42
C LEU A 113 0.19 6.89 -11.60
N GLN A 114 0.73 5.68 -11.70
CA GLN A 114 1.62 5.27 -12.77
C GLN A 114 1.15 3.98 -13.43
N ARG A 115 1.67 3.69 -14.61
CA ARG A 115 1.45 2.45 -15.35
C ARG A 115 2.75 1.98 -16.00
N TRP A 116 2.84 0.68 -16.24
CA TRP A 116 3.87 0.13 -17.12
C TRP A 116 3.56 0.50 -18.57
N VAL A 117 4.53 1.09 -19.25
CA VAL A 117 4.48 1.40 -20.68
C VAL A 117 5.54 0.55 -21.38
N PRO A 118 5.19 -0.15 -22.48
CA PRO A 118 6.16 -0.92 -23.25
C PRO A 118 7.16 0.01 -23.96
N GLY A 119 8.41 -0.44 -24.05
CA GLY A 119 9.51 0.27 -24.72
C GLY A 119 10.55 0.87 -23.77
N GLY A 120 11.69 1.24 -24.34
CA GLY A 120 12.88 1.71 -23.62
C GLY A 120 13.99 0.67 -23.57
N ALA A 121 15.11 1.00 -22.91
CA ALA A 121 16.28 0.12 -22.79
C ALA A 121 16.00 -1.17 -21.98
N ALA A 122 14.96 -1.15 -21.12
CA ALA A 122 14.55 -2.27 -20.27
C ALA A 122 13.20 -2.89 -20.68
N GLU A 123 12.77 -2.69 -21.95
CA GLU A 123 11.52 -3.20 -22.54
C GLU A 123 10.20 -2.69 -21.92
N LYS A 124 10.26 -2.13 -20.71
CA LYS A 124 9.17 -1.41 -20.04
C LYS A 124 9.71 -0.32 -19.12
N HIS A 125 8.91 0.71 -18.89
CA HIS A 125 9.18 1.75 -17.90
C HIS A 125 7.88 2.19 -17.23
N LEU A 126 8.00 2.89 -16.10
CA LEU A 126 6.86 3.51 -15.43
C LEU A 126 6.64 4.91 -16.00
N ASP A 127 5.39 5.21 -16.34
CA ASP A 127 4.96 6.53 -16.80
C ASP A 127 3.65 6.92 -16.11
N ASP A 128 3.34 8.21 -16.12
CA ASP A 128 2.11 8.74 -15.53
C ASP A 128 0.87 8.21 -16.26
N VAL A 129 -0.24 8.02 -15.53
CA VAL A 129 -1.51 7.59 -16.13
C VAL A 129 -2.12 8.76 -16.94
N PRO A 130 -2.36 8.61 -18.26
CA PRO A 130 -2.98 9.67 -19.05
C PRO A 130 -4.35 10.05 -18.52
N GLY A 131 -4.59 11.34 -18.34
CA GLY A 131 -5.83 11.87 -17.78
C GLY A 131 -5.89 11.89 -16.25
N ASP A 132 -4.92 11.31 -15.54
CA ASP A 132 -4.83 11.37 -14.08
C ASP A 132 -3.39 11.60 -13.59
N ILE A 133 -2.87 12.79 -13.93
CA ILE A 133 -1.52 13.24 -13.55
C ILE A 133 -1.49 13.93 -12.18
N GLY A 134 -2.63 14.01 -11.50
CA GLY A 134 -2.79 14.72 -10.24
C GLY A 134 -2.12 13.98 -9.08
N THR A 135 -1.70 14.74 -8.07
CA THR A 135 -1.31 14.18 -6.78
C THR A 135 -2.56 13.83 -5.98
N HIS A 136 -2.68 12.57 -5.60
CA HIS A 136 -3.70 12.04 -4.72
C HIS A 136 -3.18 11.93 -3.30
N ARG A 137 -4.10 11.80 -2.35
CA ARG A 137 -3.79 11.64 -0.93
C ARG A 137 -4.66 10.55 -0.34
N LEU A 138 -4.04 9.62 0.37
CA LEU A 138 -4.74 8.62 1.18
C LEU A 138 -4.01 8.43 2.51
N PRO A 139 -4.72 8.21 3.62
CA PRO A 139 -4.10 7.78 4.87
C PRO A 139 -3.49 6.37 4.73
N LEU A 140 -2.47 6.08 5.53
CA LEU A 140 -2.00 4.71 5.74
C LEU A 140 -2.91 4.01 6.75
N ALA A 141 -3.30 2.77 6.47
CA ALA A 141 -4.00 1.95 7.46
C ALA A 141 -3.10 1.69 8.69
N ASP A 142 -3.72 1.44 9.85
CA ASP A 142 -2.95 1.16 11.08
C ASP A 142 -2.16 -0.14 10.99
N ALA A 143 -2.75 -1.15 10.36
CA ALA A 143 -2.11 -2.42 10.08
C ALA A 143 -1.44 -2.46 8.69
N ALA A 144 -1.08 -1.31 8.12
CA ALA A 144 -0.48 -1.26 6.79
C ALA A 144 0.83 -2.07 6.75
N THR A 145 0.97 -2.91 5.73
CA THR A 145 2.18 -3.69 5.50
C THR A 145 3.06 -3.00 4.47
N VAL A 146 4.36 -2.94 4.74
CA VAL A 146 5.34 -2.34 3.83
C VAL A 146 6.37 -3.40 3.45
N ARG A 147 6.62 -3.54 2.14
CA ARG A 147 7.69 -4.35 1.60
C ARG A 147 8.67 -3.49 0.82
N SER A 148 9.94 -3.60 1.17
CA SER A 148 11.04 -2.87 0.55
C SER A 148 11.74 -3.76 -0.45
N ALA A 149 12.17 -3.16 -1.56
CA ALA A 149 13.15 -3.75 -2.46
C ALA A 149 14.55 -3.28 -2.06
N LEU A 150 14.71 -1.96 -1.81
CA LEU A 150 15.99 -1.36 -1.45
C LEU A 150 15.85 0.00 -0.77
N SER A 151 15.01 0.92 -1.27
CA SER A 151 15.06 2.33 -0.85
C SER A 151 14.38 2.60 0.49
N ILE A 152 13.29 1.88 0.80
CA ILE A 152 12.54 2.13 2.04
C ILE A 152 13.33 1.60 3.24
N CYS A 153 13.70 0.32 3.18
CA CYS A 153 14.57 -0.36 4.15
C CYS A 153 15.87 -0.76 3.43
N PRO A 154 16.94 0.05 3.54
CA PRO A 154 18.23 -0.21 2.90
C PRO A 154 18.81 -1.56 3.30
N THR A 155 19.24 -2.30 2.28
CA THR A 155 19.95 -3.58 2.35
C THR A 155 21.15 -3.53 1.40
N ASP A 156 22.10 -4.45 1.55
CA ASP A 156 23.29 -4.51 0.67
C ASP A 156 22.94 -4.93 -0.76
N GLN A 157 21.84 -5.65 -0.94
CA GLN A 157 21.34 -6.13 -2.23
C GLN A 157 19.82 -5.96 -2.30
N PRO A 158 19.24 -5.69 -3.50
CA PRO A 158 17.80 -5.63 -3.67
C PRO A 158 17.15 -6.98 -3.34
N VAL A 159 16.06 -6.95 -2.56
CA VAL A 159 15.28 -8.14 -2.21
C VAL A 159 13.90 -8.02 -2.85
N VAL A 160 13.69 -8.74 -3.96
CA VAL A 160 12.46 -8.69 -4.76
C VAL A 160 11.80 -10.06 -4.92
N ASP A 161 10.49 -10.07 -5.15
CA ASP A 161 9.73 -11.25 -5.54
C ASP A 161 9.83 -11.53 -7.04
N ASN A 162 9.13 -12.58 -7.51
CA ASN A 162 9.13 -12.99 -8.91
C ASN A 162 8.49 -11.97 -9.87
N GLU A 163 7.79 -10.95 -9.35
CA GLU A 163 7.17 -9.89 -10.15
C GLU A 163 8.01 -8.59 -10.15
N GLY A 164 9.10 -8.55 -9.37
CA GLY A 164 9.96 -7.37 -9.23
C GLY A 164 9.50 -6.38 -8.15
N TYR A 165 8.59 -6.79 -7.27
CA TYR A 165 8.23 -6.01 -6.09
C TYR A 165 9.11 -6.37 -4.90
N GLY A 166 9.34 -5.42 -4.01
CA GLY A 166 10.07 -5.63 -2.77
C GLY A 166 9.47 -6.77 -1.96
N ALA A 167 10.33 -7.62 -1.41
CA ALA A 167 9.94 -8.74 -0.57
C ALA A 167 10.41 -8.59 0.89
N GLU A 168 11.37 -7.69 1.16
CA GLU A 168 11.88 -7.47 2.52
C GLU A 168 10.83 -6.76 3.38
N LYS A 169 10.61 -7.22 4.61
CA LYS A 169 9.62 -6.57 5.50
C LYS A 169 10.17 -5.24 6.00
N CYS A 170 9.37 -4.20 5.90
CA CYS A 170 9.72 -2.88 6.38
C CYS A 170 8.63 -2.32 7.30
N SER A 171 9.00 -1.39 8.18
CA SER A 171 8.02 -0.77 9.09
C SER A 171 7.27 0.36 8.40
N ARG A 172 6.00 0.57 8.81
CA ARG A 172 5.21 1.74 8.40
C ARG A 172 5.94 3.04 8.71
N GLN A 173 6.59 3.12 9.87
CA GLN A 173 7.34 4.31 10.30
C GLN A 173 8.49 4.62 9.34
N ARG A 174 9.21 3.59 8.88
CA ARG A 174 10.32 3.77 7.96
C ARG A 174 9.86 4.34 6.62
N LEU A 175 8.75 3.83 6.06
CA LEU A 175 8.12 4.43 4.87
C LEU A 175 7.79 5.90 5.08
N VAL A 176 7.13 6.23 6.19
CA VAL A 176 6.75 7.63 6.49
C VAL A 176 8.00 8.52 6.60
N THR A 177 9.05 8.06 7.28
CA THR A 177 10.33 8.79 7.36
C THR A 177 10.93 9.01 5.97
N THR A 178 11.02 7.97 5.14
CA THR A 178 11.54 8.07 3.78
C THR A 178 10.80 9.14 2.96
N LEU A 179 9.46 9.18 3.06
CA LEU A 179 8.63 10.14 2.33
C LEU A 179 8.75 11.57 2.90
N ARG A 180 8.94 11.74 4.21
CA ARG A 180 9.18 13.05 4.84
C ARG A 180 10.53 13.65 4.48
N GLU A 181 11.53 12.79 4.25
CA GLU A 181 12.85 13.18 3.75
C GLU A 181 12.84 13.61 2.27
N GLY A 182 11.67 13.55 1.61
CA GLY A 182 11.50 13.95 0.22
C GLY A 182 11.89 12.87 -0.80
N ASN A 183 12.19 11.65 -0.34
CA ASN A 183 12.47 10.55 -1.24
C ASN A 183 11.17 10.07 -1.88
N SER A 184 11.19 9.88 -3.20
CA SER A 184 10.08 9.27 -3.94
C SER A 184 10.27 7.77 -4.04
N VAL A 185 9.16 7.02 -3.99
CA VAL A 185 9.18 5.55 -4.03
C VAL A 185 8.19 5.06 -5.08
N ASN A 186 8.67 4.41 -6.14
CA ASN A 186 7.80 3.67 -7.06
C ASN A 186 7.28 2.44 -6.32
N ALA A 187 5.96 2.24 -6.28
CA ALA A 187 5.36 1.16 -5.51
C ALA A 187 4.06 0.65 -6.13
N LYS A 188 3.75 -0.61 -5.87
CA LYS A 188 2.37 -1.11 -5.91
C LYS A 188 1.72 -0.81 -4.56
N ILE A 189 0.58 -0.16 -4.59
CA ILE A 189 -0.25 0.09 -3.41
C ILE A 189 -1.55 -0.71 -3.51
N ASP A 190 -1.97 -1.29 -2.38
CA ASP A 190 -3.31 -1.85 -2.22
C ASP A 190 -4.09 -0.96 -1.24
N VAL A 191 -5.26 -0.52 -1.66
CA VAL A 191 -6.16 0.36 -0.91
C VAL A 191 -7.32 -0.47 -0.39
N ASP A 192 -7.61 -0.38 0.91
CA ASP A 192 -8.70 -1.10 1.54
C ASP A 192 -10.08 -0.51 1.17
N GLY A 193 -11.15 -1.14 1.67
CA GLY A 193 -12.51 -0.66 1.41
C GLY A 193 -12.78 0.72 2.01
N ALA A 194 -11.96 1.20 2.95
CA ALA A 194 -12.09 2.48 3.65
C ALA A 194 -11.18 3.58 3.07
N ASP A 195 -10.67 3.40 1.86
CA ASP A 195 -9.77 4.35 1.18
C ASP A 195 -8.47 4.59 1.97
N ARG A 196 -7.92 3.55 2.57
CA ARG A 196 -6.61 3.62 3.24
C ARG A 196 -5.62 2.71 2.56
N ILE A 197 -4.38 3.15 2.43
CA ILE A 197 -3.30 2.32 1.90
C ILE A 197 -3.01 1.22 2.93
N ALA A 198 -3.35 -0.02 2.58
CA ALA A 198 -3.19 -1.20 3.43
C ALA A 198 -1.92 -1.99 3.10
N ARG A 199 -1.42 -1.88 1.87
CA ARG A 199 -0.14 -2.46 1.47
C ARG A 199 0.64 -1.50 0.60
N VAL A 200 1.94 -1.47 0.82
CA VAL A 200 2.94 -0.84 -0.06
C VAL A 200 3.99 -1.88 -0.36
N ALA A 201 4.24 -2.14 -1.64
CA ALA A 201 5.37 -2.95 -2.10
C ALA A 201 6.18 -2.13 -3.11
N GLU A 202 7.41 -1.79 -2.74
CA GLU A 202 8.33 -1.03 -3.59
C GLU A 202 8.54 -1.75 -4.92
N ILE A 203 8.59 -1.02 -6.04
CA ILE A 203 8.93 -1.56 -7.35
C ILE A 203 10.42 -1.32 -7.56
N TYR A 204 11.17 -2.39 -7.77
CA TYR A 204 12.58 -2.27 -8.10
C TYR A 204 12.76 -1.91 -9.59
N THR A 205 13.42 -0.78 -9.84
CA THR A 205 13.81 -0.34 -11.19
C THR A 205 15.34 -0.19 -11.21
N PRO A 206 16.08 -1.20 -11.70
CA PRO A 206 17.55 -1.19 -11.76
C PRO A 206 18.11 -0.11 -12.69
#